data_AF-A0A1Q6GZS5-F1
#
_entry.id   AF-A0A1Q6GZS5-F1
#
_cell.length_a   1.000
_cell.length_b   1.000
_cell.length_c   1.000
_cell.angle_alpha   90.00
_cell.angle_beta   90.00
_cell.angle_gamma   90.00
#
_symmetry.space_group_name_H-M   'P 1'
#
loop_
_entity.id
_entity.type
_entity.pdbx_description
1 polymer ?
#
loop_
_entity_poly.entity_id
_entity_poly.type
_entity_poly.pdbx_seq_one_letter_code
_entity_poly.pdbx_strand_id
1 'polypeptide(L)'
;MRKYIIYLKSMTFLLGLIVTIQVKAQSYVTYNHDEAKMNQITVQEIGAGCLTPDLYYWAFHNSYRNSAASKNKLTYRALAGVSAYPQVEDADSIEAALTKRAEIEALNIADRQIDIAWLAEGSKITDKLNAFQTNINRIVSAGGSIHDKDRWNDYYHIFQCAIKATQDAYMPNAQRKKEYLAIYADITKQNETLIAYLVQLNKKAKTANLLSATYNKPDHRAAIATAAHNRWRDAGWGNNGGNSNSGSNTNGIIIQE
;
A
#
# COMPACT_ATOMS: atom_id res chain seq x y z
N MET A 1 82.81 66.18 -25.78
CA MET A 1 81.86 66.83 -24.84
C MET A 1 80.44 67.05 -25.38
N ARG A 2 80.23 67.37 -26.67
CA ARG A 2 78.89 67.69 -27.23
C ARG A 2 77.85 66.54 -27.16
N LYS A 3 78.29 65.27 -27.28
CA LYS A 3 77.38 64.10 -27.24
C LYS A 3 76.78 63.84 -25.86
N TYR A 4 77.55 64.03 -24.78
CA TYR A 4 77.08 63.82 -23.39
C TYR A 4 75.98 64.80 -22.97
N ILE A 5 76.04 66.05 -23.45
CA ILE A 5 75.03 67.08 -23.14
C ILE A 5 73.68 66.73 -23.76
N ILE A 6 73.66 66.06 -24.92
CA ILE A 6 72.41 65.65 -25.60
C ILE A 6 71.75 64.49 -24.84
N TYR A 7 72.54 63.49 -24.40
CA TYR A 7 72.01 62.38 -23.60
C TYR A 7 71.51 62.85 -22.23
N LEU A 8 72.20 63.80 -21.59
CA LEU A 8 71.76 64.37 -20.32
C LEU A 8 70.42 65.12 -20.46
N LYS A 9 70.26 65.93 -21.51
CA LYS A 9 69.00 66.64 -21.79
C LYS A 9 67.84 65.70 -22.12
N SER A 10 68.11 64.64 -22.89
CA SER A 10 67.11 63.61 -23.18
C SER A 10 66.67 62.84 -21.93
N MET A 11 67.61 62.55 -21.02
CA MET A 11 67.33 61.82 -19.80
C MET A 11 66.56 62.68 -18.78
N THR A 12 66.84 63.99 -18.69
CA THR A 12 66.05 64.92 -17.86
C THR A 12 64.63 65.12 -18.38
N PHE A 13 64.43 65.11 -19.71
CA PHE A 13 63.09 65.21 -20.30
C PHE A 13 62.26 63.95 -20.05
N LEU A 14 62.90 62.77 -20.11
CA LEU A 14 62.23 61.49 -19.83
C LEU A 14 61.85 61.32 -18.35
N LEU A 15 62.70 61.79 -17.42
CA LEU A 15 62.37 61.77 -15.99
C LEU A 15 61.22 62.72 -15.62
N GLY A 16 61.13 63.89 -16.26
CA GLY A 16 60.03 64.83 -16.03
C GLY A 16 58.67 64.29 -16.46
N LEU A 17 58.64 63.45 -17.49
CA LEU A 17 57.41 62.84 -18.01
C LEU A 17 56.86 61.74 -17.08
N ILE A 18 57.72 61.02 -16.37
CA ILE A 18 57.33 59.92 -15.47
C ILE A 18 56.73 60.43 -14.15
N VAL A 19 57.07 61.65 -13.71
CA VAL A 19 56.56 62.23 -12.45
C VAL A 19 55.13 62.79 -12.58
N THR A 20 54.64 63.03 -13.80
CA THR A 20 53.31 63.65 -14.02
C THR A 20 52.14 62.67 -14.09
N ILE A 21 52.37 61.35 -14.01
CA ILE A 21 51.33 60.32 -14.15
C ILE A 21 50.81 59.78 -12.80
N GLN A 22 51.30 60.31 -11.67
CA GLN A 22 50.74 59.95 -10.35
C GLN A 22 49.47 60.76 -10.03
N VAL A 23 48.46 60.67 -10.90
CA VAL A 23 47.09 61.09 -10.59
C VAL A 23 46.44 59.96 -9.80
N LYS A 24 46.57 59.99 -8.47
CA LYS A 24 45.70 59.21 -7.57
C LYS A 24 44.31 59.85 -7.55
N ALA A 25 43.50 59.59 -8.57
CA ALA A 25 42.11 60.07 -8.65
C ALA A 25 41.09 59.24 -7.85
N GLN A 26 41.53 58.38 -6.93
CA GLN A 26 40.64 57.58 -6.07
C GLN A 26 41.18 57.52 -4.64
N SER A 27 40.97 58.59 -3.87
CA SER A 27 41.33 58.60 -2.43
C SER A 27 40.44 59.51 -1.58
N TYR A 28 39.24 59.87 -2.05
CA TYR A 28 38.31 60.69 -1.26
C TYR A 28 36.90 60.12 -1.37
N VAL A 29 36.69 58.92 -0.81
CA VAL A 29 35.39 58.63 -0.18
C VAL A 29 35.48 59.25 1.21
N THR A 30 35.42 60.58 1.27
CA THR A 30 35.27 61.24 2.57
C THR A 30 33.89 60.92 3.09
N TYR A 31 33.88 60.29 4.26
CA TYR A 31 32.75 60.18 5.18
C TYR A 31 32.35 61.57 5.74
N ASN A 32 32.45 62.63 4.94
CA ASN A 32 31.91 63.94 5.22
C ASN A 32 30.61 64.02 4.43
N HIS A 33 29.52 63.62 5.07
CA HIS A 33 28.21 63.90 4.51
C HIS A 33 28.04 65.42 4.49
N ASP A 34 27.74 65.98 3.32
CA ASP A 34 27.28 67.36 3.19
C ASP A 34 26.11 67.55 4.18
N GLU A 35 26.30 68.43 5.18
CA GLU A 35 25.35 68.61 6.29
C GLU A 35 23.94 68.91 5.78
N ALA A 36 23.83 69.62 4.65
CA ALA A 36 22.55 69.92 4.01
C ALA A 36 21.86 68.64 3.48
N LYS A 37 22.61 67.74 2.86
CA LYS A 37 22.08 66.46 2.36
C LYS A 37 21.78 65.49 3.50
N MET A 38 22.60 65.47 4.55
CA MET A 38 22.36 64.67 5.74
C MET A 38 21.08 65.13 6.45
N ASN A 39 20.90 66.44 6.63
CA ASN A 39 19.66 66.99 7.20
C ASN A 39 18.45 66.72 6.32
N GLN A 40 18.59 66.78 4.98
CA GLN A 40 17.51 66.42 4.07
C GLN A 40 17.08 64.96 4.24
N ILE A 41 18.02 64.02 4.32
CA ILE A 41 17.75 62.60 4.57
C ILE A 41 17.15 62.41 5.96
N THR A 42 17.69 63.08 6.98
CA THR A 42 17.22 62.97 8.37
C THR A 42 15.78 63.47 8.52
N VAL A 43 15.43 64.58 7.87
CA VAL A 43 14.04 65.07 7.85
C VAL A 43 13.13 64.16 7.03
N GLN A 44 13.62 63.59 5.93
CA GLN A 44 12.84 62.67 5.09
C GLN A 44 12.58 61.31 5.77
N GLU A 45 13.48 60.86 6.65
CA GLU A 45 13.40 59.56 7.33
C GLU A 45 12.78 59.66 8.73
N ILE A 46 13.24 60.60 9.55
CA ILE A 46 12.91 60.71 10.98
C ILE A 46 11.89 61.84 11.22
N GLY A 47 11.77 62.80 10.31
CA GLY A 47 10.98 64.01 10.53
C GLY A 47 11.55 64.92 11.62
N ALA A 48 12.76 64.61 12.12
CA ALA A 48 13.50 65.38 13.11
C ALA A 48 14.72 66.02 12.44
N GLY A 49 14.71 67.35 12.35
CA GLY A 49 15.73 68.15 11.67
C GLY A 49 15.11 69.43 11.11
N CYS A 50 15.90 70.49 10.95
CA CYS A 50 15.45 71.69 10.25
C CYS A 50 15.73 71.53 8.74
N LEU A 51 14.71 71.70 7.89
CA LEU A 51 14.96 71.86 6.47
C LEU A 51 15.66 73.19 6.27
N THR A 52 16.81 73.20 5.60
CA THR A 52 17.47 74.44 5.20
C THR A 52 16.81 74.95 3.91
N PRO A 53 16.27 76.19 3.87
CA PRO A 53 16.22 77.20 4.93
C PRO A 53 15.01 77.04 5.89
N ASP A 54 15.25 77.10 7.20
CA ASP A 54 14.24 76.88 8.26
C ASP A 54 13.10 77.92 8.19
N LEU A 55 13.44 79.16 7.83
CA LEU A 55 12.49 80.25 7.66
C LEU A 55 11.44 79.97 6.57
N TYR A 56 11.80 79.30 5.48
CA TYR A 56 10.86 79.00 4.39
C TYR A 56 9.80 77.99 4.84
N TYR A 57 10.23 76.95 5.57
CA TYR A 57 9.31 75.92 6.07
C TYR A 57 8.48 76.41 7.26
N TRP A 58 9.03 77.29 8.10
CA TRP A 58 8.28 77.97 9.16
C TRP A 58 7.21 78.91 8.59
N ALA A 59 7.54 79.71 7.57
CA ALA A 59 6.62 80.70 7.00
C ALA A 59 5.54 80.09 6.09
N PHE A 60 5.89 79.09 5.27
CA PHE A 60 4.99 78.59 4.23
C PHE A 60 4.55 77.13 4.40
N HIS A 61 5.19 76.34 5.27
CA HIS A 61 4.96 74.88 5.39
C HIS A 61 4.91 74.37 6.84
N ASN A 62 4.36 75.18 7.75
CA ASN A 62 4.30 74.88 9.19
C ASN A 62 3.51 73.60 9.52
N SER A 63 2.42 73.32 8.79
CA SER A 63 1.63 72.08 8.95
C SER A 63 2.43 70.81 8.64
N TYR A 64 3.37 70.89 7.68
CA TYR A 64 4.26 69.78 7.35
C TYR A 64 5.27 69.54 8.48
N ARG A 65 5.87 70.61 9.01
CA ARG A 65 6.79 70.55 10.16
C ARG A 65 6.15 69.90 11.39
N ASN A 66 4.91 70.26 11.72
CA ASN A 66 4.21 69.71 12.88
C ASN A 66 3.79 68.24 12.73
N SER A 67 3.64 67.73 11.50
CA SER A 67 3.21 66.36 11.22
C SER A 67 4.33 65.43 10.73
N ALA A 68 5.53 65.95 10.48
CA ALA A 68 6.67 65.18 9.99
C ALA A 68 7.14 64.14 11.03
N ALA A 69 7.23 64.52 12.31
CA ALA A 69 7.63 63.63 13.39
C ALA A 69 6.63 62.48 13.62
N SER A 70 5.32 62.74 13.47
CA SER A 70 4.29 61.71 13.62
C SER A 70 4.23 60.73 12.44
N LYS A 71 4.75 61.12 11.28
CA LYS A 71 4.82 60.31 10.05
C LYS A 71 6.23 59.74 9.80
N ASN A 72 7.02 59.64 10.86
CA ASN A 72 8.37 59.09 10.81
C ASN A 72 8.36 57.67 10.21
N LYS A 73 9.18 57.43 9.18
CA LYS A 73 9.21 56.15 8.46
C LYS A 73 9.99 55.07 9.23
N LEU A 74 10.95 55.49 10.05
CA LEU A 74 11.73 54.60 10.90
C LEU A 74 10.88 53.92 11.97
N THR A 75 9.87 54.60 12.54
CA THR A 75 8.98 53.97 13.53
C THR A 75 8.13 52.87 12.89
N TYR A 76 7.58 53.09 11.69
CA TYR A 76 6.86 52.05 10.95
C TYR A 76 7.77 50.89 10.52
N ARG A 77 9.03 51.16 10.12
CA ARG A 77 10.03 50.11 9.83
C ARG A 77 10.37 49.29 11.07
N ALA A 78 10.54 49.94 12.22
CA ALA A 78 10.81 49.26 13.50
C ALA A 78 9.62 48.40 13.95
N LEU A 79 8.39 48.93 13.86
CA LEU A 79 7.17 48.19 14.17
C LEU A 79 6.96 46.99 13.26
N ALA A 80 7.23 47.15 11.95
CA ALA A 80 7.20 46.04 11.00
C ALA A 80 8.26 44.97 11.33
N GLY A 81 9.47 45.38 11.72
CA GLY A 81 10.51 44.46 12.20
C GLY A 81 10.11 43.70 13.46
N VAL A 82 9.48 44.38 14.44
CA VAL A 82 8.94 43.73 15.64
C VAL A 82 7.84 42.72 15.29
N SER A 83 6.96 43.05 14.34
CA SER A 83 5.91 42.14 13.88
C SER A 83 6.41 40.95 13.03
N ALA A 84 7.66 40.98 12.59
CA ALA A 84 8.29 39.89 11.84
C ALA A 84 8.90 38.82 12.76
N TYR A 85 9.16 39.10 14.04
CA TYR A 85 9.73 38.12 14.98
C TYR A 85 8.83 36.88 15.18
N PRO A 86 7.52 37.02 15.39
CA PRO A 86 6.64 35.84 15.56
C PRO A 86 6.55 34.99 14.29
N GLN A 87 6.77 35.58 13.11
CA GLN A 87 6.68 34.88 11.83
C GLN A 87 7.78 33.82 11.68
N VAL A 88 8.91 34.00 12.36
CA VAL A 88 10.00 32.99 12.39
C VAL A 88 9.57 31.79 13.22
N GLU A 89 8.98 32.01 14.40
CA GLU A 89 8.48 30.91 15.25
C GLU A 89 7.33 30.15 14.57
N ASP A 90 6.43 30.86 13.90
CA ASP A 90 5.36 30.25 13.10
C ASP A 90 5.94 29.42 11.95
N ALA A 91 6.95 29.94 11.23
CA ALA A 91 7.62 29.22 10.15
C ALA A 91 8.31 27.93 10.64
N ASP A 92 9.03 27.99 11.77
CA ASP A 92 9.69 26.84 12.37
C ASP A 92 8.66 25.77 12.80
N SER A 93 7.51 26.19 13.32
CA SER A 93 6.44 25.27 13.70
C SER A 93 5.82 24.56 12.49
N ILE A 94 5.69 25.27 11.37
CA ILE A 94 5.19 24.73 10.11
C ILE A 94 6.20 23.75 9.52
N GLU A 95 7.49 24.09 9.53
CA GLU A 95 8.56 23.18 9.08
C GLU A 95 8.59 21.91 9.92
N ALA A 96 8.50 22.01 11.24
CA ALA A 96 8.44 20.86 12.14
C ALA A 96 7.21 19.98 11.88
N ALA A 97 6.06 20.55 11.55
CA ALA A 97 4.87 19.80 11.20
C ALA A 97 5.01 19.08 9.84
N LEU A 98 5.57 19.76 8.85
CA LEU A 98 5.78 19.20 7.50
C LEU A 98 6.83 18.09 7.51
N THR A 99 7.94 18.26 8.22
CA THR A 99 8.99 17.23 8.37
C THR A 99 8.44 15.98 9.05
N LYS A 100 7.68 16.11 10.14
CA LYS A 100 7.03 14.96 10.79
C LYS A 100 6.04 14.26 9.87
N ARG A 101 5.28 15.00 9.07
CA ARG A 101 4.35 14.41 8.09
C ARG A 101 5.10 13.67 6.99
N ALA A 102 6.19 14.25 6.48
CA ALA A 102 7.05 13.62 5.49
C ALA A 102 7.73 12.36 6.03
N GLU A 103 8.17 12.35 7.29
CA GLU A 103 8.74 11.17 7.96
C GLU A 103 7.70 10.04 8.06
N ILE A 104 6.48 10.36 8.52
CA ILE A 104 5.37 9.39 8.58
C ILE A 104 5.01 8.88 7.18
N GLU A 105 5.00 9.76 6.18
CA GLU A 105 4.72 9.37 4.80
C GLU A 105 5.83 8.49 4.22
N ALA A 106 7.10 8.80 4.46
CA ALA A 106 8.24 7.98 4.07
C ALA A 106 8.20 6.60 4.73
N LEU A 107 7.88 6.53 6.03
CA LEU A 107 7.68 5.27 6.74
C LEU A 107 6.52 4.46 6.16
N ASN A 108 5.39 5.11 5.82
CA ASN A 108 4.26 4.44 5.20
C ASN A 108 4.53 4.04 3.74
N ILE A 109 5.38 4.76 3.01
CA ILE A 109 5.84 4.38 1.66
C ILE A 109 6.77 3.16 1.76
N ALA A 110 7.65 3.11 2.77
CA ALA A 110 8.50 1.96 3.01
C ALA A 110 7.70 0.71 3.42
N ASP A 111 6.72 0.86 4.31
CA ASP A 111 5.81 -0.24 4.72
C ASP A 111 4.99 -0.78 3.53
N ARG A 112 4.68 0.07 2.55
CA ARG A 112 3.98 -0.32 1.32
C ARG A 112 4.82 -1.12 0.34
N GLN A 113 6.13 -0.94 0.33
CA GLN A 113 7.00 -1.50 -0.70
C GLN A 113 7.05 -3.04 -0.63
N ILE A 114 6.78 -3.60 0.55
CA ILE A 114 6.73 -5.04 0.79
C ILE A 114 5.42 -5.35 1.52
N ASP A 115 4.58 -6.19 0.92
CA ASP A 115 3.40 -6.72 1.60
C ASP A 115 3.80 -7.82 2.59
N ILE A 116 4.29 -7.40 3.76
CA ILE A 116 4.70 -8.29 4.85
C ILE A 116 3.50 -9.09 5.37
N ALA A 117 2.29 -8.52 5.29
CA ALA A 117 1.07 -9.19 5.71
C ALA A 117 0.73 -10.39 4.80
N TRP A 118 0.89 -10.22 3.49
CA TRP A 118 0.72 -11.32 2.52
C TRP A 118 1.81 -12.39 2.67
N LEU A 119 3.06 -12.01 2.94
CA LEU A 119 4.12 -12.99 3.20
C LEU A 119 3.81 -13.87 4.42
N ALA A 120 3.16 -13.31 5.45
CA ALA A 120 2.82 -14.04 6.66
C ALA A 120 1.53 -14.89 6.54
N GLU A 121 0.49 -14.37 5.88
CA GLU A 121 -0.85 -14.99 5.86
C GLU A 121 -1.28 -15.56 4.49
N GLY A 122 -0.58 -15.20 3.41
CA GLY A 122 -0.96 -15.53 2.03
C GLY A 122 -0.96 -17.02 1.72
N SER A 123 -0.04 -17.79 2.31
CA SER A 123 -0.03 -19.26 2.17
C SER A 123 -1.30 -19.90 2.72
N LYS A 124 -1.72 -19.50 3.93
CA LYS A 124 -2.92 -20.02 4.59
C LYS A 124 -4.20 -19.72 3.80
N ILE A 125 -4.29 -18.51 3.25
CA ILE A 125 -5.44 -18.10 2.42
C ILE A 125 -5.46 -18.90 1.13
N THR A 126 -4.31 -19.04 0.46
CA THR A 126 -4.17 -19.81 -0.77
C THR A 126 -4.54 -21.28 -0.57
N ASP A 127 -4.12 -21.89 0.54
CA ASP A 127 -4.47 -23.27 0.88
C ASP A 127 -5.98 -23.46 1.07
N LYS A 128 -6.65 -22.54 1.78
CA LYS A 128 -8.11 -22.60 1.95
C LYS A 128 -8.86 -22.35 0.65
N LEU A 129 -8.36 -21.43 -0.18
CA LEU A 129 -8.94 -21.12 -1.48
C LEU A 129 -8.80 -22.31 -2.45
N ASN A 130 -7.67 -23.02 -2.42
CA ASN A 130 -7.46 -24.28 -3.17
C ASN A 130 -8.37 -25.41 -2.67
N ALA A 131 -8.53 -25.54 -1.35
CA ALA A 131 -9.46 -26.51 -0.77
C ALA A 131 -10.91 -26.23 -1.18
N PHE A 132 -11.31 -24.94 -1.19
CA PHE A 132 -12.62 -24.50 -1.66
C PHE A 132 -12.83 -24.86 -3.13
N GLN A 133 -11.88 -24.54 -4.01
CA GLN A 133 -11.93 -24.91 -5.42
C GLN A 133 -12.03 -26.42 -5.65
N THR A 134 -11.29 -27.21 -4.87
CA THR A 134 -11.36 -28.68 -4.93
C THR A 134 -12.75 -29.17 -4.56
N ASN A 135 -13.39 -28.58 -3.55
CA ASN A 135 -14.76 -28.92 -3.16
C ASN A 135 -15.78 -28.47 -4.22
N ILE A 136 -15.59 -27.33 -4.88
CA ILE A 136 -16.43 -26.89 -6.00
C ILE A 136 -16.38 -27.91 -7.14
N ASN A 137 -15.20 -28.40 -7.48
CA ASN A 137 -15.03 -29.42 -8.52
C ASN A 137 -15.74 -30.75 -8.19
N ARG A 138 -15.97 -31.05 -6.90
CA ARG A 138 -16.69 -32.26 -6.46
C ARG A 138 -18.21 -32.16 -6.60
N ILE A 139 -18.79 -30.97 -6.83
CA ILE A 139 -20.25 -30.78 -6.92
C ILE A 139 -20.87 -31.66 -8.01
N VAL A 140 -20.30 -31.63 -9.22
CA VAL A 140 -20.82 -32.40 -10.35
C VAL A 140 -20.71 -33.89 -10.08
N SER A 141 -19.60 -34.36 -9.50
CA SER A 141 -19.42 -35.77 -9.13
C SER A 141 -20.36 -36.23 -8.01
N ALA A 142 -20.80 -35.32 -7.13
CA ALA A 142 -21.75 -35.61 -6.05
C ALA A 142 -23.21 -35.61 -6.52
N GLY A 143 -23.47 -35.40 -7.81
CA GLY A 143 -24.83 -35.35 -8.39
C GLY A 143 -25.48 -33.96 -8.36
N GLY A 144 -24.69 -32.89 -8.23
CA GLY A 144 -25.17 -31.50 -8.36
C GLY A 144 -25.23 -31.02 -9.81
N SER A 145 -25.94 -29.91 -10.05
CA SER A 145 -26.05 -29.30 -11.39
C SER A 145 -24.77 -28.54 -11.78
N ILE A 146 -24.52 -28.41 -13.08
CA ILE A 146 -23.44 -27.55 -13.61
C ILE A 146 -23.69 -26.08 -13.20
N HIS A 147 -24.95 -25.64 -13.21
CA HIS A 147 -25.33 -24.29 -12.77
C HIS A 147 -24.97 -24.05 -11.30
N ASP A 148 -25.11 -25.06 -10.43
CA ASP A 148 -24.71 -24.93 -9.03
C ASP A 148 -23.19 -24.76 -8.93
N LYS A 149 -22.42 -25.52 -9.71
CA LYS A 149 -20.96 -25.37 -9.79
C LYS A 149 -20.57 -23.96 -10.24
N ASP A 150 -21.21 -23.41 -11.26
CA ASP A 150 -20.91 -22.07 -11.78
C ASP A 150 -21.16 -20.99 -10.73
N ARG A 151 -22.29 -21.08 -10.01
CA ARG A 151 -22.57 -20.18 -8.89
C ARG A 151 -21.49 -20.23 -7.80
N TRP A 152 -20.97 -21.41 -7.48
CA TRP A 152 -19.88 -21.52 -6.51
C TRP A 152 -18.53 -21.03 -7.06
N ASN A 153 -18.29 -21.17 -8.36
CA ASN A 153 -17.14 -20.55 -9.04
C ASN A 153 -17.21 -19.01 -8.99
N ASP A 154 -18.40 -18.41 -9.09
CA ASP A 154 -18.55 -16.96 -8.93
C ASP A 154 -18.10 -16.50 -7.53
N TYR A 155 -18.49 -17.24 -6.48
CA TYR A 155 -18.00 -16.97 -5.12
C TYR A 155 -16.47 -17.11 -5.00
N TYR A 156 -15.88 -18.10 -5.68
CA TYR A 156 -14.43 -18.25 -5.75
C TYR A 156 -13.77 -17.03 -6.42
N HIS A 157 -14.33 -16.53 -7.52
CA HIS A 157 -13.85 -15.34 -8.20
C HIS A 157 -13.99 -14.07 -7.37
N ILE A 158 -15.06 -13.96 -6.57
CA ILE A 158 -15.22 -12.86 -5.59
C ILE A 158 -14.05 -12.87 -4.60
N PHE A 159 -13.67 -14.02 -4.05
CA PHE A 159 -12.54 -14.12 -3.13
C PHE A 159 -11.20 -13.80 -3.80
N GLN A 160 -10.98 -14.24 -5.04
CA GLN A 160 -9.79 -13.86 -5.80
C GLN A 160 -9.72 -12.35 -6.03
N CYS A 161 -10.86 -11.73 -6.35
CA CYS A 161 -10.95 -10.28 -6.53
C CYS A 161 -10.69 -9.55 -5.22
N ALA A 162 -11.23 -10.04 -4.10
CA ALA A 162 -11.00 -9.47 -2.78
C ALA A 162 -9.51 -9.49 -2.41
N ILE A 163 -8.81 -10.62 -2.63
CA ILE A 163 -7.37 -10.73 -2.37
C ILE A 163 -6.58 -9.71 -3.19
N LYS A 164 -6.85 -9.62 -4.50
CA LYS A 164 -6.19 -8.63 -5.38
C LYS A 164 -6.48 -7.20 -4.94
N ALA A 165 -7.75 -6.90 -4.64
CA ALA A 165 -8.13 -5.58 -4.15
C ALA A 165 -7.43 -5.22 -2.83
N THR A 166 -7.23 -6.18 -1.91
CA THR A 166 -6.48 -5.94 -0.66
C THR A 166 -4.98 -5.75 -0.87
N GLN A 167 -4.40 -6.41 -1.88
CA GLN A 167 -3.00 -6.21 -2.27
C GLN A 167 -2.80 -4.81 -2.87
N ASP A 168 -3.71 -4.38 -3.74
CA ASP A 168 -3.65 -3.10 -4.45
C ASP A 168 -4.10 -1.91 -3.57
N ALA A 169 -4.81 -2.16 -2.47
CA ALA A 169 -5.36 -1.11 -1.62
C ALA A 169 -4.29 -0.27 -0.90
N TYR A 170 -4.54 1.04 -0.84
CA TYR A 170 -3.72 2.01 -0.12
C TYR A 170 -4.04 1.97 1.40
N MET A 171 -3.44 1.02 2.11
CA MET A 171 -3.58 0.86 3.57
C MET A 171 -2.29 0.40 4.26
N PRO A 172 -2.08 0.68 5.56
CA PRO A 172 -0.96 0.17 6.35
C PRO A 172 -0.97 -1.36 6.50
N ASN A 173 0.20 -1.99 6.65
CA ASN A 173 0.32 -3.47 6.73
C ASN A 173 -0.50 -4.08 7.88
N ALA A 174 -0.62 -3.39 9.02
CA ALA A 174 -1.43 -3.86 10.15
C ALA A 174 -2.93 -3.94 9.82
N GLN A 175 -3.45 -2.98 9.04
CA GLN A 175 -4.84 -3.01 8.57
C GLN A 175 -5.01 -4.08 7.50
N ARG A 176 -4.08 -4.15 6.55
CA ARG A 176 -4.07 -5.18 5.49
C ARG A 176 -4.11 -6.60 6.07
N LYS A 177 -3.35 -6.87 7.13
CA LYS A 177 -3.40 -8.16 7.84
C LYS A 177 -4.79 -8.48 8.39
N LYS A 178 -5.52 -7.49 8.92
CA LYS A 178 -6.89 -7.71 9.41
C LYS A 178 -7.83 -8.08 8.26
N GLU A 179 -7.72 -7.40 7.13
CA GLU A 179 -8.50 -7.73 5.93
C GLU A 179 -8.21 -9.15 5.42
N TYR A 180 -6.94 -9.56 5.39
CA TYR A 180 -6.57 -10.93 5.04
C TYR A 180 -7.18 -11.97 6.00
N LEU A 181 -7.20 -11.70 7.31
CA LEU A 181 -7.84 -12.57 8.29
C LEU A 181 -9.36 -12.61 8.13
N ALA A 182 -9.99 -11.49 7.75
CA ALA A 182 -11.42 -11.44 7.44
C ALA A 182 -11.75 -12.29 6.20
N ILE A 183 -10.98 -12.13 5.11
CA ILE A 183 -11.10 -12.95 3.90
C ILE A 183 -10.93 -14.43 4.23
N TYR A 184 -9.94 -14.78 5.06
CA TYR A 184 -9.74 -16.16 5.50
C TYR A 184 -10.99 -16.72 6.22
N ALA A 185 -11.54 -15.97 7.17
CA ALA A 185 -12.73 -16.37 7.91
C ALA A 185 -13.94 -16.57 6.97
N ASP A 186 -14.14 -15.66 6.03
CA ASP A 186 -15.23 -15.75 5.06
C ASP A 186 -15.08 -16.95 4.11
N ILE A 187 -13.87 -17.22 3.59
CA ILE A 187 -13.59 -18.42 2.79
C ILE A 187 -13.91 -19.67 3.60
N THR A 188 -13.49 -19.74 4.87
CA THR A 188 -13.76 -20.92 5.71
C THR A 188 -15.25 -21.16 5.91
N LYS A 189 -16.02 -20.10 6.19
CA LYS A 189 -17.47 -20.16 6.37
C LYS A 189 -18.20 -20.59 5.10
N GLN A 190 -17.81 -20.05 3.94
CA GLN A 190 -18.40 -20.44 2.67
C GLN A 190 -18.03 -21.88 2.30
N ASN A 191 -16.80 -22.30 2.57
CA ASN A 191 -16.38 -23.68 2.34
C ASN A 191 -17.14 -24.68 3.22
N GLU A 192 -17.40 -24.36 4.49
CA GLU A 192 -18.25 -25.18 5.36
C GLU A 192 -19.67 -25.31 4.82
N THR A 193 -20.24 -24.20 4.33
CA THR A 193 -21.57 -24.19 3.70
C THR A 193 -21.60 -25.07 2.45
N LEU A 194 -20.56 -24.99 1.61
CA LEU A 194 -20.41 -25.84 0.44
C LEU A 194 -20.27 -27.32 0.81
N ILE A 195 -19.49 -27.65 1.84
CA ILE A 195 -19.35 -29.03 2.32
C ILE A 195 -20.70 -29.57 2.83
N ALA A 196 -21.46 -28.78 3.60
CA ALA A 196 -22.79 -29.18 4.05
C ALA A 196 -23.73 -29.48 2.87
N TYR A 197 -23.68 -28.64 1.82
CA TYR A 197 -24.42 -28.86 0.58
C TYR A 197 -23.98 -30.15 -0.15
N LEU A 198 -22.67 -30.39 -0.28
CA LEU A 198 -22.13 -31.64 -0.87
C LEU A 198 -22.57 -32.88 -0.10
N VAL A 199 -22.60 -32.82 1.23
CA VAL A 199 -23.10 -33.91 2.08
C VAL A 199 -24.59 -34.15 1.82
N GLN A 200 -25.37 -33.08 1.66
CA GLN A 200 -26.79 -33.19 1.34
C GLN A 200 -27.01 -33.86 -0.03
N LEU A 201 -26.25 -33.47 -1.06
CA LEU A 201 -26.30 -34.09 -2.39
C LEU A 201 -25.97 -35.58 -2.32
N ASN A 202 -24.88 -35.95 -1.65
CA ASN A 202 -24.49 -37.35 -1.48
C ASN A 202 -25.55 -38.17 -0.73
N LYS A 203 -26.19 -37.60 0.30
CA LYS A 203 -27.30 -38.25 1.00
C LYS A 203 -28.48 -38.49 0.07
N LYS A 204 -28.89 -37.48 -0.71
CA LYS A 204 -29.96 -37.62 -1.71
C LYS A 204 -29.66 -38.71 -2.73
N ALA A 205 -28.45 -38.75 -3.28
CA ALA A 205 -28.01 -39.78 -4.22
C ALA A 205 -28.05 -41.19 -3.59
N LYS A 206 -27.53 -41.35 -2.37
CA LYS A 206 -27.59 -42.62 -1.63
C LYS A 206 -29.03 -43.05 -1.36
N THR A 207 -29.89 -42.15 -0.89
CA THR A 207 -31.30 -42.45 -0.64
C THR A 207 -32.01 -42.84 -1.94
N ALA A 208 -31.80 -42.12 -3.04
CA ALA A 208 -32.36 -42.48 -4.34
C ALA A 208 -31.91 -43.88 -4.80
N ASN A 209 -30.62 -44.20 -4.64
CA ASN A 209 -30.10 -45.54 -4.94
C ASN A 209 -30.78 -46.61 -4.09
N LEU A 210 -30.93 -46.38 -2.77
CA LEU A 210 -31.61 -47.31 -1.87
C LEU A 210 -33.11 -47.48 -2.20
N LEU A 211 -33.80 -46.41 -2.62
CA LEU A 211 -35.19 -46.48 -3.05
C LEU A 211 -35.35 -47.20 -4.40
N SER A 212 -34.39 -47.01 -5.32
CA SER A 212 -34.37 -47.69 -6.62
C SER A 212 -33.95 -49.16 -6.52
N ALA A 213 -33.24 -49.53 -5.45
CA ALA A 213 -32.83 -50.90 -5.19
C ALA A 213 -34.06 -51.75 -4.89
N THR A 214 -34.66 -52.30 -5.93
CA THR A 214 -35.73 -53.28 -5.81
C THR A 214 -35.14 -54.55 -5.20
N TYR A 215 -35.62 -54.94 -4.02
CA TYR A 215 -35.30 -56.24 -3.45
C TYR A 215 -35.94 -57.32 -4.33
N ASN A 216 -35.13 -57.96 -5.18
CA ASN A 216 -35.59 -59.12 -5.92
C ASN A 216 -35.60 -60.32 -4.96
N LYS A 217 -36.75 -60.60 -4.35
CA LYS A 217 -36.91 -61.76 -3.47
C LYS A 217 -36.61 -63.02 -4.29
N PRO A 218 -35.53 -63.77 -4.00
CA PRO A 218 -35.22 -64.93 -4.80
C PRO A 218 -36.33 -65.97 -4.58
N ASP A 219 -36.93 -66.44 -5.68
CA ASP A 219 -37.99 -67.44 -5.60
C ASP A 219 -37.39 -68.84 -5.43
N HIS A 220 -37.35 -69.29 -4.18
CA HIS A 220 -36.85 -70.61 -3.82
C HIS A 220 -37.95 -71.69 -3.89
N ARG A 221 -39.18 -71.36 -4.32
CA ARG A 221 -40.29 -72.32 -4.35
C ARG A 221 -39.97 -73.51 -5.24
N ALA A 222 -39.39 -73.27 -6.41
CA ALA A 222 -38.96 -74.33 -7.31
C ALA A 222 -37.91 -75.23 -6.64
N ALA A 223 -36.83 -74.65 -6.10
CA ALA A 223 -35.76 -75.39 -5.43
C ALA A 223 -36.25 -76.20 -4.21
N ILE A 224 -37.17 -75.63 -3.42
CA ILE A 224 -37.79 -76.32 -2.28
C ILE A 224 -38.67 -77.48 -2.78
N ALA A 225 -39.44 -77.28 -3.86
CA ALA A 225 -40.25 -78.32 -4.46
C ALA A 225 -39.37 -79.47 -5.01
N THR A 226 -38.27 -79.16 -5.71
CA THR A 226 -37.32 -80.20 -6.18
C THR A 226 -36.65 -80.92 -5.01
N ALA A 227 -36.24 -80.20 -3.97
CA ALA A 227 -35.65 -80.81 -2.78
C ALA A 227 -36.63 -81.72 -2.04
N ALA A 228 -37.90 -81.31 -1.91
CA ALA A 228 -38.96 -82.12 -1.32
C ALA A 228 -39.26 -83.36 -2.19
N HIS A 229 -39.31 -83.20 -3.51
CA HIS A 229 -39.51 -84.32 -4.44
C HIS A 229 -38.36 -85.33 -4.38
N ASN A 230 -37.12 -84.86 -4.35
CA ASN A 230 -35.95 -85.73 -4.19
C ASN A 230 -35.97 -86.47 -2.84
N ARG A 231 -36.31 -85.81 -1.74
CA ARG A 231 -36.47 -86.46 -0.43
C ARG A 231 -37.57 -87.53 -0.43
N TRP A 232 -38.69 -87.26 -1.10
CA TRP A 232 -39.77 -88.26 -1.24
C TRP A 232 -39.32 -89.46 -2.09
N ARG A 233 -38.64 -89.20 -3.22
CA ARG A 233 -38.08 -90.24 -4.08
C ARG A 233 -37.06 -91.11 -3.33
N ASP A 234 -36.15 -90.48 -2.60
CA ASP A 234 -35.11 -91.16 -1.82
C ASP A 234 -35.72 -91.94 -0.63
N ALA A 235 -36.77 -91.42 0.02
CA ALA A 235 -37.52 -92.16 1.05
C ALA A 235 -38.29 -93.37 0.47
N GLY A 236 -38.77 -93.26 -0.77
CA GLY A 236 -39.43 -94.36 -1.49
C GLY A 236 -38.47 -95.47 -1.93
N TRP A 237 -37.19 -95.15 -2.15
CA TRP A 237 -36.15 -96.13 -2.53
C TRP A 237 -35.27 -96.60 -1.35
N GLY A 238 -35.25 -95.87 -0.24
CA GLY A 238 -34.45 -96.20 0.96
C GLY A 238 -34.91 -97.44 1.74
N ASN A 239 -36.07 -98.04 1.40
CA ASN A 239 -36.52 -99.30 1.99
C ASN A 239 -36.15 -100.56 1.19
N ASN A 240 -35.38 -100.43 0.10
CA ASN A 240 -34.92 -101.59 -0.68
C ASN A 240 -33.43 -101.49 -1.01
N GLY A 241 -32.58 -101.69 0.00
CA GLY A 241 -31.13 -101.65 -0.19
C GLY A 241 -30.37 -101.80 1.11
N GLY A 242 -30.45 -102.98 1.72
CA GLY A 242 -29.60 -103.33 2.84
C GLY A 242 -28.11 -103.30 2.46
N ASN A 243 -27.32 -102.71 3.37
CA ASN A 243 -25.93 -103.02 3.69
C ASN A 243 -24.90 -103.14 2.54
N SER A 244 -23.97 -102.17 2.48
CA SER A 244 -22.56 -102.44 2.15
C SER A 244 -21.67 -101.31 2.67
N ASN A 245 -21.10 -101.52 3.85
CA ASN A 245 -19.87 -100.88 4.29
C ASN A 245 -18.69 -101.52 3.54
N SER A 246 -17.97 -100.75 2.72
CA SER A 246 -16.55 -101.00 2.41
C SER A 246 -15.96 -99.78 1.71
N GLY A 247 -14.99 -99.15 2.37
CA GLY A 247 -14.22 -98.05 1.80
C GLY A 247 -13.30 -98.52 0.68
N SER A 248 -12.99 -97.59 -0.23
CA SER A 248 -11.72 -97.61 -0.94
C SER A 248 -11.34 -96.19 -1.36
N ASN A 249 -10.06 -95.92 -1.18
CA ASN A 249 -9.33 -94.67 -1.36
C ASN A 249 -8.80 -94.62 -2.80
N THR A 250 -9.02 -93.53 -3.55
CA THR A 250 -8.10 -93.10 -4.64
C THR A 250 -8.42 -91.69 -5.16
N ASN A 251 -7.51 -90.77 -4.80
CA ASN A 251 -6.92 -89.64 -5.56
C ASN A 251 -7.61 -89.05 -6.81
N GLY A 252 -7.67 -87.72 -6.88
CA GLY A 252 -7.94 -86.98 -8.12
C GLY A 252 -7.79 -85.46 -7.98
N ILE A 253 -6.54 -84.98 -8.05
CA ILE A 253 -6.20 -83.62 -8.51
C ILE A 253 -6.79 -83.44 -9.92
N ILE A 254 -7.38 -82.28 -10.26
CA ILE A 254 -7.08 -81.44 -11.45
C ILE A 254 -7.81 -80.08 -11.32
N ILE A 255 -7.03 -79.07 -11.69
CA ILE A 255 -7.17 -77.61 -11.78
C ILE A 255 -8.15 -77.22 -12.91
N GLN A 256 -8.85 -76.08 -12.84
CA GLN A 256 -8.79 -74.98 -13.84
C GLN A 256 -9.92 -73.95 -13.74
N GLU A 257 -9.44 -72.69 -13.79
CA GLU A 257 -10.01 -71.45 -14.36
C GLU A 257 -11.30 -70.84 -13.78
#